data_AF-A0A3M0CUX9-F1
#
_entry.id   AF-A0A3M0CUX9-F1
#
_cell.length_a   1.000
_cell.length_b   1.000
_cell.length_c   1.000
_cell.angle_alpha   90.00
_cell.angle_beta   90.00
_cell.angle_gamma   90.00
#
_symmetry.space_group_name_H-M   'P 1'
#
loop_
_entity.id
_entity.type
_entity.pdbx_description
1 polymer ?
#
loop_
_entity_poly.entity_id
_entity_poly.type
_entity_poly.pdbx_seq_one_letter_code
_entity_poly.pdbx_strand_id
1 'polypeptide(L)' 'MADRSIIDLIEDWQTGFFVVLGCIVVGVLVGLALRSVAGPPGFVIGILVGALCGFVAYSYLRYGR' A
#
# COMPACT_ATOMS: atom_id res chain seq x y z
N MET A 1 25.33 16.19 -0.08
CA MET A 1 24.76 14.95 0.44
C MET A 1 25.43 14.73 1.78
N ALA A 2 24.77 15.16 2.86
CA ALA A 2 25.31 15.09 4.20
C ALA A 2 25.43 13.63 4.64
N ASP A 3 26.35 13.33 5.56
CA ASP A 3 26.53 12.03 6.22
C ASP A 3 25.19 11.52 6.77
N ARG A 4 24.44 10.76 5.96
CA ARG A 4 23.30 9.99 6.43
C ARG A 4 23.85 8.71 7.06
N SER A 5 23.41 8.41 8.27
CA SER A 5 23.83 7.19 8.94
C SER A 5 23.21 5.98 8.21
N ILE A 6 23.87 4.83 8.33
CA ILE A 6 23.32 3.55 7.82
C ILE A 6 21.97 3.25 8.49
N ILE A 7 21.76 3.71 9.72
CA ILE A 7 20.52 3.53 10.47
C ILE A 7 19.36 4.27 9.78
N ASP A 8 19.56 5.53 9.40
CA ASP A 8 18.53 6.33 8.70
C ASP A 8 18.09 5.67 7.39
N LEU A 9 19.03 5.07 6.67
CA LEU A 9 18.73 4.34 5.43
C LEU A 9 17.88 3.09 5.69
N ILE A 10 18.18 2.35 6.76
CA ILE A 10 17.43 1.15 7.15
C ILE A 10 16.01 1.54 7.56
N GLU A 11 15.83 2.61 8.33
CA GLU A 11 14.51 3.08 8.77
C GLU A 11 13.62 3.53 7.60
N ASP A 12 14.19 4.27 6.64
CA ASP A 12 13.50 4.67 5.41
C ASP A 12 13.03 3.42 4.62
N TRP A 13 13.89 2.41 4.52
CA TRP A 13 13.58 1.17 3.82
C TRP A 13 12.51 0.33 4.54
N GLN A 14 12.59 0.23 5.86
CA GLN A 14 11.59 -0.47 6.69
C GLN A 14 10.23 0.20 6.57
N THR A 15 10.19 1.53 6.59
CA THR A 15 8.94 2.29 6.39
C THR A 15 8.34 1.97 5.03
N GLY A 16 9.14 2.02 3.96
CA GLY A 16 8.71 1.64 2.62
C GLY A 16 8.18 0.19 2.55
N PHE A 17 8.88 -0.75 3.18
CA PHE A 17 8.47 -2.15 3.25
C PHE A 17 7.09 -2.33 3.90
N PHE A 18 6.85 -1.70 5.05
CA PHE A 18 5.56 -1.79 5.73
C PHE A 18 4.43 -1.13 4.94
N VAL A 19 4.70 -0.05 4.20
CA VAL A 19 3.73 0.56 3.29
C VAL A 19 3.33 -0.40 2.19
N VAL A 20 4.29 -1.08 1.57
CA VAL A 20 4.00 -2.09 0.53
C VAL A 20 3.16 -3.23 1.11
N LEU A 21 3.51 -3.76 2.30
CA LEU A 21 2.71 -4.77 2.97
C LEU A 21 1.29 -4.29 3.27
N GLY A 22 1.14 -3.07 3.77
CA GLY A 22 -0.17 -2.45 4.00
C GLY A 22 -1.00 -2.36 2.73
N CYS A 23 -0.40 -1.96 1.61
CA CYS A 23 -1.08 -1.91 0.32
C CYS A 23 -1.53 -3.28 -0.17
N ILE A 24 -0.72 -4.33 0.04
CA ILE A 24 -1.09 -5.72 -0.28
C ILE A 24 -2.30 -6.14 0.55
N VAL A 25 -2.27 -5.89 1.86
CA VAL A 25 -3.39 -6.23 2.76
C VAL A 25 -4.67 -5.52 2.34
N VAL A 26 -4.61 -4.20 2.12
CA VAL A 26 -5.77 -3.42 1.66
C VAL A 26 -6.28 -3.92 0.31
N GLY A 27 -5.37 -4.18 -0.63
CA GLY A 27 -5.69 -4.77 -1.93
C GLY A 27 -6.45 -6.09 -1.79
N VAL A 28 -5.94 -7.03 -1.00
CA VAL A 28 -6.61 -8.33 -0.78
C VAL A 28 -8.00 -8.15 -0.17
N LEU A 29 -8.15 -7.27 0.83
CA LEU A 29 -9.44 -7.02 1.47
C LEU A 29 -10.46 -6.43 0.48
N VAL A 30 -10.05 -5.45 -0.33
CA VAL A 30 -10.90 -4.84 -1.36
C VAL A 30 -11.22 -5.83 -2.48
N GLY A 31 -10.25 -6.65 -2.88
CA GLY A 31 -10.44 -7.74 -3.83
C GLY A 31 -11.48 -8.74 -3.33
N LEU A 32 -11.39 -9.19 -2.08
CA LEU A 32 -12.37 -10.09 -1.47
C LEU A 32 -13.77 -9.46 -1.45
N ALA A 33 -13.86 -8.17 -1.12
CA ALA A 33 -15.13 -7.45 -1.16
C ALA A 33 -15.72 -7.40 -2.57
N LEU A 34 -14.94 -7.00 -3.57
CA LEU A 34 -15.39 -6.88 -4.97
C LEU A 34 -15.66 -8.24 -5.64
N ARG A 35 -15.02 -9.32 -5.18
CA ARG A 35 -15.33 -10.68 -5.64
C ARG A 35 -16.79 -11.05 -5.43
N SER A 36 -17.39 -10.58 -4.35
CA SER A 36 -18.81 -10.86 -4.04
C SER A 36 -19.78 -10.22 -5.04
N VAL A 37 -19.35 -9.16 -5.73
CA VAL A 37 -20.18 -8.39 -6.67
C VAL A 37 -19.95 -8.83 -8.12
N ALA A 38 -18.68 -8.97 -8.53
CA ALA A 38 -18.31 -9.19 -9.92
C ALA A 38 -17.54 -10.50 -10.16
N GLY A 39 -17.54 -11.43 -9.19
CA GLY A 39 -16.90 -12.72 -9.32
C GLY A 39 -15.37 -12.64 -9.41
N PRO A 40 -14.71 -13.61 -10.07
CA PRO A 40 -13.24 -13.65 -10.16
C PRO A 40 -12.59 -12.39 -10.76
N PRO A 41 -13.13 -11.75 -11.82
CA PRO A 41 -12.59 -10.48 -12.32
C PRO A 41 -12.62 -9.35 -11.29
N GLY A 42 -13.68 -9.29 -10.48
CA GLY A 42 -13.81 -8.31 -9.39
C GLY A 42 -12.70 -8.44 -8.34
N PHE A 43 -12.25 -9.67 -8.07
CA PHE A 43 -11.13 -9.90 -7.15
C PHE A 43 -9.83 -9.27 -7.66
N VAL A 44 -9.48 -9.52 -8.93
CA VAL A 44 -8.24 -9.01 -9.53
C VAL A 44 -8.25 -7.49 -9.60
N ILE A 45 -9.34 -6.90 -10.10
CA ILE A 45 -9.49 -5.45 -10.19
C ILE A 45 -9.47 -4.83 -8.79
N GLY A 46 -10.16 -5.44 -7.84
CA GLY A 46 -10.22 -4.96 -6.46
C GLY A 46 -8.87 -4.97 -5.75
N ILE A 47 -8.00 -5.95 -6.02
CA ILE A 47 -6.62 -5.93 -5.50
C ILE A 47 -5.87 -4.70 -6.00
N LEU A 48 -5.89 -4.46 -7.30
CA LEU A 48 -5.15 -3.35 -7.91
C LEU A 48 -5.65 -2.00 -7.40
N VAL A 49 -6.98 -1.81 -7.43
CA VAL A 49 -7.63 -0.57 -6.96
C VAL A 49 -7.40 -0.38 -5.46
N GLY A 50 -7.58 -1.42 -4.65
CA GLY A 50 -7.38 -1.35 -3.20
C GLY A 50 -5.94 -1.02 -2.82
N ALA A 51 -4.96 -1.63 -3.48
CA ALA A 51 -3.54 -1.33 -3.26
C ALA A 51 -3.20 0.12 -3.65
N LEU A 52 -3.68 0.59 -4.80
CA LEU A 52 -3.52 1.98 -5.24
C LEU A 52 -4.16 2.97 -4.25
N CYS A 53 -5.40 2.71 -3.83
CA CYS A 53 -6.09 3.54 -2.85
C CYS A 53 -5.37 3.54 -1.50
N GLY A 54 -4.89 2.39 -1.03
CA GLY A 54 -4.10 2.28 0.20
C GLY A 54 -2.81 3.10 0.13
N PHE A 55 -2.09 3.03 -0.98
CA PHE A 55 -0.87 3.82 -1.21
C PHE A 55 -1.17 5.32 -1.22
N VAL A 56 -2.19 5.74 -1.96
CA VAL A 56 -2.59 7.16 -2.05
C VAL A 56 -3.05 7.68 -0.71
N ALA A 57 -3.87 6.93 0.03
CA ALA A 57 -4.34 7.30 1.34
C ALA A 57 -3.17 7.47 2.34
N TYR A 58 -2.25 6.50 2.39
CA TYR A 58 -1.06 6.61 3.22
C TYR A 58 -0.21 7.83 2.83
N SER A 59 0.04 8.02 1.52
CA SER A 59 0.85 9.13 1.03
C SER A 59 0.24 10.48 1.37
N TYR A 60 -1.08 10.61 1.23
CA TYR A 60 -1.80 11.83 1.63
C TYR A 60 -1.68 12.08 3.14
N LEU A 61 -1.87 11.05 3.98
CA LEU A 61 -1.76 11.19 5.43
C LEU A 61 -0.34 11.53 5.90
N ARG A 62 0.69 11.02 5.22
CA ARG A 62 2.09 11.19 5.60
C ARG A 62 2.74 12.46 5.04
N TYR A 63 2.38 12.87 3.82
CA TYR A 63 3.06 13.94 3.08
C TYR A 63 2.15 15.09 2.64
N GLY A 64 0.83 14.89 2.59
CA GLY A 64 -0.14 15.87 2.10
C GLY A 64 -0.92 16.62 3.18
N ARG A 65 -0.84 16.15 4.44
CA ARG A 65 -1.21 16.88 5.66
C ARG A 65 0.02 17.52 6.29
#